data_AF-A0A2S2QSF8-F1
#
_entry.id   AF-A0A2S2QSF8-F1
#
_cell.length_a   1.000
_cell.length_b   1.000
_cell.length_c   1.000
_cell.angle_alpha   90.00
_cell.angle_beta   90.00
_cell.angle_gamma   90.00
#
_symmetry.space_group_name_H-M   'P 1'
#
loop_
_entity.id
_entity.type
_entity.pdbx_description
1 polymer ?
#
loop_
_entity_poly.entity_id
_entity_poly.type
_entity_poly.pdbx_seq_one_letter_code
_entity_poly.pdbx_strand_id
1 'polypeptide(L)'
;MGHLWEHFLCGDLVLGYQENGHVKGVPEIEPPKPIRLQWNLEPVLEAIEKSYEVSLELLNDVDLRILVFNTYGKGFMKTARVSPDAFIQMALQLAYYRDAGKFSLT
;
A
#
# COMPACT_ATOMS: atom_id res chain seq x y z
N MET A 1 -0.89 11.38 -30.41
CA MET A 1 -0.43 10.77 -29.15
C MET A 1 1.04 10.36 -29.18
N GLY A 2 1.59 9.83 -30.29
CA GLY A 2 3.02 9.47 -30.38
C GLY A 2 4.00 10.64 -30.23
N HIS A 3 3.73 11.79 -30.86
CA HIS A 3 4.63 12.96 -30.82
C HIS A 3 4.82 13.55 -29.42
N LEU A 4 3.81 13.46 -28.55
CA LEU A 4 3.93 13.91 -27.16
C LEU A 4 4.88 12.99 -26.37
N TRP A 5 4.75 11.68 -26.61
CA TRP A 5 5.59 10.66 -25.98
C TRP A 5 7.05 10.78 -26.45
N GLU A 6 7.27 10.94 -27.75
CA GLU A 6 8.60 11.20 -28.33
C GLU A 6 9.21 12.50 -27.78
N HIS A 7 8.42 13.58 -27.68
CA HIS A 7 8.87 14.84 -27.11
C HIS A 7 9.33 14.69 -25.65
N PHE A 8 8.56 13.98 -24.81
CA PHE A 8 8.94 13.75 -23.42
C PHE A 8 10.18 12.87 -23.28
N LEU A 9 10.30 11.79 -24.07
CA LEU A 9 11.48 10.93 -24.03
C LEU A 9 12.74 11.63 -24.52
N CYS A 10 12.65 12.36 -25.63
CA CYS A 10 13.78 13.17 -26.12
C CYS A 10 14.15 14.26 -25.11
N GLY A 11 13.16 14.92 -24.49
CA GLY A 11 13.38 15.91 -23.45
C GLY A 11 14.11 15.34 -22.24
N ASP A 12 13.70 14.16 -21.76
CA ASP A 12 14.32 13.50 -20.60
C ASP A 12 15.75 13.01 -20.91
N LEU A 13 16.02 12.55 -22.13
CA LEU A 13 17.37 12.21 -22.60
C LEU A 13 18.30 13.44 -22.66
N VAL A 14 17.77 14.60 -23.05
CA VAL A 14 18.55 15.85 -23.21
C VAL A 14 18.74 16.57 -21.87
N LEU A 15 17.70 16.65 -21.05
CA LEU A 15 17.75 17.31 -19.73
C LEU A 15 18.43 16.40 -18.70
N GLY A 16 18.02 15.13 -18.61
CA GLY A 16 18.69 14.06 -17.85
C GLY A 16 18.82 14.27 -16.34
N TYR A 17 19.37 13.25 -15.68
CA TYR A 17 19.63 13.23 -14.24
C TYR A 17 21.12 13.02 -13.96
N GLN A 18 21.58 13.54 -12.84
CA GLN A 18 22.90 13.28 -12.27
C GLN A 18 22.94 11.86 -11.65
N GLU A 19 24.13 11.35 -11.32
CA GLU A 19 24.29 10.02 -10.69
C GLU A 19 23.58 9.88 -9.34
N ASN A 20 23.30 11.00 -8.66
CA ASN A 20 22.53 11.06 -7.42
C ASN A 20 21.00 11.04 -7.62
N GLY A 21 20.53 10.98 -8.88
CA GLY A 21 19.11 10.97 -9.24
C GLY A 21 18.44 12.35 -9.31
N HIS A 22 19.17 13.46 -9.11
CA HIS A 22 18.63 14.80 -9.27
C HIS A 22 18.66 15.26 -10.73
N VAL A 23 17.68 16.06 -11.16
CA VAL A 23 17.63 16.65 -12.52
C VAL A 23 18.90 17.50 -12.76
N LYS A 24 19.52 17.39 -13.93
CA LYS A 24 20.66 18.24 -14.27
C LYS A 24 20.17 19.68 -14.48
N GLY A 25 20.80 20.61 -13.76
CA GLY A 25 20.49 22.03 -13.84
C GLY A 25 20.83 22.71 -12.53
N VAL A 26 20.80 24.05 -12.54
CA VAL A 26 20.84 24.83 -11.31
C VAL A 26 19.39 25.08 -10.90
N PRO A 27 18.98 24.81 -9.65
CA PRO A 27 17.66 25.17 -9.18
C PRO A 27 17.43 26.67 -9.41
N GLU A 28 16.48 27.02 -10.28
CA GLU A 28 16.17 28.42 -10.60
C GLU A 28 15.44 29.10 -9.43
N ILE A 29 14.80 28.31 -8.57
CA ILE A 29 14.02 28.75 -7.42
C ILE A 29 14.35 27.86 -6.23
N GLU A 30 14.84 28.45 -5.15
CA GLU A 30 14.90 27.76 -3.86
C GLU A 30 13.47 27.63 -3.31
N PRO A 31 12.97 26.40 -3.03
CA PRO A 31 11.65 26.24 -2.45
C PRO A 31 11.59 26.95 -1.09
N PRO A 32 10.43 27.53 -0.73
CA PRO A 32 10.27 28.17 0.57
C PRO A 32 10.54 27.15 1.67
N LYS A 33 11.22 27.61 2.73
CA LYS A 33 11.50 26.75 3.88
C LYS A 33 10.18 26.24 4.48
N PRO A 34 10.10 24.95 4.90
CA PRO A 34 8.91 24.43 5.55
C PRO A 34 8.51 25.29 6.76
N ILE A 35 7.23 25.67 6.83
CA ILE A 35 6.68 26.46 7.93
C ILE A 35 5.97 25.51 8.90
N ARG A 36 6.35 25.57 10.18
CA ARG A 36 5.70 24.78 11.24
C ARG A 36 4.29 25.31 11.49
N LEU A 37 3.30 24.43 11.41
CA LEU A 37 1.93 24.74 11.81
C LEU A 37 1.85 24.83 13.34
N GLN A 38 1.33 25.94 13.85
CA GLN A 38 1.13 26.20 15.28
C GLN A 38 -0.34 25.97 15.62
N TRP A 39 -0.59 25.15 16.64
CA TRP A 39 -1.92 24.81 17.11
C TRP A 39 -2.04 25.16 18.59
N ASN A 40 -3.16 25.77 19.00
CA ASN A 40 -3.48 25.90 20.41
C ASN A 40 -4.15 24.60 20.89
N LEU A 41 -3.45 23.83 21.71
CA LEU A 41 -3.90 22.51 22.13
C LEU A 41 -4.78 22.54 23.39
N GLU A 42 -4.73 23.61 24.20
CA GLU A 42 -5.47 23.68 25.47
C GLU A 42 -6.95 23.26 25.39
N PRO A 43 -7.76 23.71 24.42
CA PRO A 43 -9.18 23.33 24.36
C PRO A 43 -9.43 21.90 23.88
N VAL A 44 -8.41 21.18 23.39
CA VAL A 44 -8.57 19.86 22.74
C VAL A 44 -7.78 18.74 23.40
N LEU A 45 -7.02 19.00 24.47
CA LEU A 45 -6.20 17.99 25.15
C LEU A 45 -7.02 16.76 25.58
N GLU A 46 -8.19 16.97 26.18
CA GLU A 46 -9.07 15.87 26.61
C GLU A 46 -9.58 15.03 25.43
N ALA A 47 -9.93 15.69 24.32
CA ALA A 47 -10.38 14.99 23.11
C ALA A 47 -9.26 14.17 22.47
N ILE A 48 -8.01 14.67 22.54
CA ILE A 48 -6.82 13.96 22.06
C ILE A 48 -6.59 12.70 22.89
N GLU A 49 -6.61 12.81 24.23
CA GLU A 49 -6.39 11.67 25.12
C GLU A 49 -7.46 10.60 24.89
N LYS A 50 -8.73 11.00 24.85
CA LYS A 50 -9.83 10.07 24.58
C LYS A 50 -9.70 9.38 23.21
N SER A 51 -9.31 10.12 22.18
CA SER A 51 -9.10 9.55 20.83
C SER A 51 -7.91 8.58 20.81
N TYR A 52 -6.88 8.87 21.61
CA TYR A 52 -5.72 8.00 21.76
C TYR A 52 -6.10 6.69 22.44
N GLU A 53 -6.83 6.74 23.55
CA GLU A 53 -7.33 5.55 24.27
C GLU A 53 -8.17 4.66 23.34
N VAL A 54 -9.14 5.23 22.63
CA VAL A 54 -9.98 4.48 21.66
C VAL A 54 -9.11 3.85 20.57
N SER A 55 -8.13 4.58 20.05
CA SER A 55 -7.25 4.08 18.99
C SER A 55 -6.35 2.95 19.50
N LEU A 56 -5.89 3.04 20.75
CA LEU A 56 -5.06 2.03 21.39
C LEU A 56 -5.85 0.75 21.65
N GLU A 57 -7.09 0.86 22.14
CA GLU A 57 -7.99 -0.28 22.32
C GLU A 57 -8.24 -1.00 20.99
N LEU A 58 -8.58 -0.27 19.93
CA LEU A 58 -8.80 -0.83 18.60
C LEU A 58 -7.53 -1.49 18.04
N LEU A 59 -6.36 -0.88 18.24
CA LEU A 59 -5.09 -1.44 17.78
C LEU A 59 -4.76 -2.76 18.48
N ASN A 60 -5.08 -2.87 19.77
CA ASN A 60 -4.84 -4.08 20.55
C ASN A 60 -5.84 -5.21 20.27
N ASP A 61 -7.03 -4.90 19.75
CA ASP A 61 -8.06 -5.89 19.41
C ASP A 61 -7.83 -6.54 18.01
N VAL A 62 -6.99 -5.95 17.16
CA VAL A 62 -6.70 -6.48 15.82
C VAL A 62 -5.63 -7.58 15.86
N ASP A 63 -6.01 -8.83 15.57
CA ASP A 63 -5.07 -9.91 15.22
C ASP A 63 -4.89 -9.99 13.69
N LEU A 64 -3.72 -9.53 13.22
CA LEU A 64 -3.36 -9.54 11.80
C LEU A 64 -2.17 -10.48 11.54
N ARG A 65 -2.36 -11.40 10.60
CA ARG A 65 -1.29 -12.28 10.10
C ARG A 65 -1.10 -12.11 8.59
N ILE A 66 0.13 -11.83 8.20
CA ILE A 66 0.54 -11.78 6.78
C ILE A 66 1.23 -13.10 6.44
N LEU A 67 0.62 -13.86 5.54
CA LEU A 67 1.17 -15.12 5.04
C LEU A 67 1.63 -14.96 3.59
N VAL A 68 2.93 -15.10 3.35
CA VAL A 68 3.49 -15.20 1.99
C VAL A 68 3.65 -16.68 1.64
N PHE A 69 2.77 -17.18 0.78
CA PHE A 69 2.76 -18.57 0.35
C PHE A 69 3.69 -18.79 -0.85
N ASN A 70 4.82 -19.46 -0.64
CA ASN A 70 5.88 -19.63 -1.66
C ASN A 70 5.92 -21.02 -2.33
N THR A 71 5.05 -21.94 -1.97
CA THR A 71 5.09 -23.33 -2.47
C THR A 71 4.68 -23.42 -3.94
N TYR A 72 3.71 -22.62 -4.36
CA TYR A 72 3.24 -22.53 -5.75
C TYR A 72 2.45 -21.23 -5.97
N GLY A 73 2.12 -20.94 -7.22
CA GLY A 73 1.26 -19.81 -7.60
C GLY A 73 0.34 -20.12 -8.77
N LYS A 74 -0.08 -19.09 -9.49
CA LYS A 74 -1.05 -19.20 -10.61
C LYS A 74 -0.68 -20.22 -11.69
N GLY A 75 0.62 -20.49 -11.88
CA GLY A 75 1.09 -21.48 -12.86
C GLY A 75 0.52 -22.87 -12.59
N PHE A 76 0.64 -23.36 -11.35
CA PHE A 76 0.10 -24.66 -10.92
C PHE A 76 -1.43 -24.71 -11.00
N MET A 77 -2.11 -23.66 -10.55
CA MET A 77 -3.58 -23.62 -10.58
C MET A 77 -4.11 -23.72 -12.01
N LYS A 78 -3.40 -23.09 -12.97
CA LYS A 78 -3.73 -23.17 -14.40
C LYS A 78 -3.46 -24.54 -15.00
N THR A 79 -2.46 -25.31 -14.54
CA THR A 79 -2.28 -26.69 -15.02
C THR A 79 -3.44 -27.60 -14.62
N ALA A 80 -4.10 -27.30 -13.50
CA ALA A 80 -5.33 -27.96 -13.08
C ALA A 80 -6.60 -27.45 -13.80
N ARG A 81 -6.47 -26.49 -14.74
CA ARG A 81 -7.58 -25.84 -15.47
C ARG A 81 -8.59 -25.11 -14.57
N VAL A 82 -8.12 -24.60 -13.43
CA VAL A 82 -8.94 -23.83 -12.48
C VAL A 82 -8.50 -22.37 -12.48
N SER A 83 -9.45 -21.45 -12.33
CA SER A 83 -9.15 -20.03 -12.10
C SER A 83 -8.36 -19.89 -10.77
N PRO A 84 -7.23 -19.15 -10.75
CA PRO A 84 -6.49 -18.93 -9.51
C PRO A 84 -7.33 -18.36 -8.36
N ASP A 85 -8.26 -17.47 -8.68
CA ASP A 85 -9.17 -16.86 -7.71
C ASP A 85 -10.12 -17.90 -7.11
N ALA A 86 -10.82 -18.67 -7.96
CA ALA A 86 -11.71 -19.74 -7.52
C ALA A 86 -10.97 -20.82 -6.71
N PHE A 87 -9.72 -21.14 -7.08
CA PHE A 87 -8.88 -22.07 -6.32
C PHE A 87 -8.62 -21.57 -4.90
N ILE A 88 -8.26 -20.29 -4.74
CA ILE A 88 -8.01 -19.68 -3.43
C ILE A 88 -9.31 -19.60 -2.62
N GLN A 89 -10.43 -19.21 -3.23
CA GLN A 89 -11.74 -19.17 -2.56
C GLN A 89 -12.13 -20.54 -1.98
N MET A 90 -11.97 -21.62 -2.76
CA MET A 90 -12.23 -22.98 -2.27
C MET A 90 -11.26 -23.41 -1.17
N ALA A 91 -9.99 -23.01 -1.25
CA ALA A 91 -9.01 -23.26 -0.20
C ALA A 91 -9.36 -22.53 1.10
N LEU A 92 -9.85 -21.29 1.02
CA LEU A 92 -10.34 -20.52 2.18
C LEU A 92 -11.57 -21.19 2.82
N GLN A 93 -12.55 -21.62 2.01
CA GLN A 93 -13.71 -22.37 2.50
C GLN A 93 -13.31 -23.65 3.22
N LEU A 94 -12.36 -24.41 2.64
CA LEU A 94 -11.85 -25.64 3.24
C LEU A 94 -11.09 -25.37 4.54
N ALA A 95 -10.27 -24.32 4.59
CA ALA A 95 -9.55 -23.92 5.79
C ALA A 95 -10.53 -23.56 6.92
N TYR A 96 -11.54 -22.75 6.61
CA TYR A 96 -12.57 -22.37 7.58
C TYR A 96 -13.39 -23.58 8.05
N TYR A 97 -13.81 -24.46 7.14
CA TYR A 97 -14.57 -25.66 7.51
C TYR A 97 -13.78 -26.58 8.45
N ARG A 98 -12.46 -26.71 8.24
CA ARG A 98 -11.57 -27.50 9.10
C ARG A 98 -11.37 -26.89 10.48
N ASP A 99 -11.35 -25.57 10.57
CA ASP A 99 -11.16 -24.83 11.82
C ASP A 99 -12.45 -24.74 12.64
N ALA A 100 -13.55 -24.31 12.01
CA ALA A 100 -14.83 -24.02 12.66
C ALA A 100 -15.85 -25.17 12.62
N GLY A 101 -15.60 -26.23 11.85
CA GLY A 101 -16.50 -27.40 11.71
C GLY A 101 -17.80 -27.15 10.93
N LYS A 102 -17.96 -25.97 10.32
CA LYS A 102 -19.13 -25.57 9.53
C LYS A 102 -18.72 -24.67 8.37
N PHE A 103 -19.58 -24.55 7.37
CA PHE A 103 -19.43 -23.54 6.33
C PHE A 103 -19.87 -22.17 6.87
N SER A 104 -19.17 -21.10 6.46
CA SER A 104 -19.64 -19.73 6.66
C SER A 104 -20.22 -19.18 5.36
N LEU A 105 -21.04 -18.13 5.49
CA LEU A 105 -21.30 -17.25 4.36
C LEU A 105 -20.01 -16.45 4.10
N THR A 106 -19.62 -16.38 2.83
CA THR A 106 -18.48 -15.64 2.29
C THR A 106 -18.90 -15.00 0.99
#